data_AF-A0A6G2UXN7-F1
#
_entry.id   AF-A0A6G2UXN7-F1
#
_cell.length_a   1.000
_cell.length_b   1.000
_cell.length_c   1.000
_cell.angle_alpha   90.00
_cell.angle_beta   90.00
_cell.angle_gamma   90.00
#
_symmetry.space_group_name_H-M   'P 1'
#
loop_
_entity.id
_entity.type
_entity.pdbx_description
1 polymer ?
#
loop_
_entity_poly.entity_id
_entity_poly.type
_entity_poly.pdbx_seq_one_letter_code
_entity_poly.pdbx_strand_id
1 'polypeptide(L)'
;MADISKESVDATPNVSDVETVDAATEAEAVAAIDAPVSQGEPILQVRNLVKHFPLTQGILFKKQVGAVKAVDGISFDLYAGETLGIVGESGCGKSTVAKLLMTLERATAGEVFYKGQDITKLSGRAL
;
A
#
# COMPACT_ATOMS: atom_id res chain seq x y z
N MET A 1 18.27 35.86 -2.56
CA MET A 1 17.30 35.75 -1.46
C MET A 1 15.95 35.51 -2.12
N ALA A 2 15.62 34.24 -2.42
CA ALA A 2 14.39 33.90 -3.14
C ALA A 2 13.32 33.55 -2.11
N ASP A 3 12.22 34.29 -2.14
CA ASP A 3 11.01 34.05 -1.35
C ASP A 3 10.44 32.67 -1.69
N ILE A 4 10.40 31.80 -0.68
CA ILE A 4 9.69 30.53 -0.75
C ILE A 4 8.37 30.79 -0.02
N SER A 5 7.34 31.13 -0.78
CA SER A 5 5.96 31.10 -0.31
C SER A 5 5.63 29.66 0.11
N LYS A 6 5.55 29.43 1.42
CA LYS A 6 5.00 28.20 2.00
C LYS A 6 3.52 28.11 1.60
N GLU A 7 3.22 27.21 0.67
CA GLU A 7 1.86 26.74 0.47
C GLU A 7 1.49 25.88 1.68
N SER A 8 0.55 26.38 2.50
CA SER A 8 -0.01 25.64 3.62
C SER A 8 -0.81 24.48 3.07
N VAL A 9 -0.29 23.26 3.24
CA VAL A 9 -1.02 22.04 2.92
C VAL A 9 -2.24 21.99 3.83
N ASP A 10 -3.41 22.22 3.23
CA ASP A 10 -4.71 22.12 3.88
C ASP A 10 -4.91 20.68 4.36
N ALA A 11 -5.00 20.50 5.68
CA ALA A 11 -5.15 19.20 6.32
C ALA A 11 -6.64 18.81 6.44
N THR A 12 -7.49 19.27 5.52
CA THR A 12 -8.87 18.79 5.44
C THR A 12 -8.85 17.32 5.00
N PRO A 13 -9.60 16.43 5.68
CA PRO A 13 -9.81 15.07 5.18
C PRO A 13 -10.44 15.17 3.79
N ASN A 14 -9.85 14.48 2.82
CA ASN A 14 -10.33 14.36 1.44
C ASN A 14 -11.72 13.70 1.43
N VAL A 15 -12.76 14.49 1.63
CA VAL A 15 -14.14 14.10 1.38
C VAL A 15 -14.39 14.41 -0.10
N SER A 16 -14.25 13.39 -0.95
CA SER A 16 -14.45 13.53 -2.40
C SER A 16 -15.89 13.89 -2.74
N ASP A 17 -16.84 13.45 -1.91
CA ASP A 17 -18.27 13.64 -2.12
C ASP A 17 -18.96 13.84 -0.76
N VAL A 18 -19.53 15.02 -0.55
CA VAL A 18 -20.52 15.25 0.51
C VAL A 18 -21.86 14.80 -0.07
N GLU A 19 -22.25 13.55 0.18
CA GLU A 19 -23.62 13.14 -0.07
C GLU A 19 -24.53 13.80 0.98
N THR A 20 -25.32 14.78 0.53
CA THR A 20 -26.40 15.32 1.36
C THR A 20 -27.52 14.29 1.40
N VAL A 21 -27.60 13.55 2.50
CA VAL A 21 -28.78 12.76 2.83
C VAL A 21 -29.90 13.69 3.29
N ASP A 22 -31.01 13.75 2.55
CA ASP A 22 -32.25 14.36 3.02
C ASP A 22 -32.83 13.50 4.14
N ALA A 23 -32.36 13.72 5.37
CA ALA A 23 -32.93 13.08 6.56
C ALA A 23 -34.24 13.77 6.92
N ALA A 24 -35.37 13.10 6.69
CA ALA A 24 -36.70 13.60 7.05
C ALA A 24 -36.95 13.50 8.58
N THR A 25 -36.14 12.70 9.28
CA THR A 25 -36.26 12.46 10.72
C THR A 25 -34.90 12.42 11.43
N GLU A 26 -34.90 12.72 12.73
CA GLU A 26 -33.71 12.64 13.59
C GLU A 26 -33.13 11.22 13.65
N ALA A 27 -33.98 10.19 13.56
CA ALA A 27 -33.55 8.80 13.49
C ALA A 27 -32.81 8.44 12.20
N GLU A 28 -33.22 9.00 11.05
CA GLU A 28 -32.52 8.84 9.77
C GLU A 28 -31.18 9.58 9.77
N ALA A 29 -31.11 10.76 10.40
CA ALA A 29 -29.86 11.49 10.56
C ALA A 29 -28.85 10.71 11.42
N VAL A 30 -29.30 10.15 12.53
CA VAL A 30 -28.44 9.32 13.41
C VAL A 30 -27.98 8.05 12.69
N ALA A 31 -28.86 7.39 11.93
CA ALA A 31 -28.50 6.20 11.15
C ALA A 31 -27.53 6.51 10.00
N ALA A 32 -27.63 7.68 9.37
CA ALA A 32 -26.71 8.10 8.31
C ALA A 32 -25.32 8.45 8.84
N ILE A 33 -25.22 8.98 10.06
CA ILE A 33 -23.93 9.22 10.73
C ILE A 33 -23.25 7.89 11.09
N ASP A 34 -24.03 6.89 11.46
CA ASP A 34 -23.55 5.54 11.82
C ASP A 34 -23.43 4.59 10.63
N ALA A 35 -23.83 5.04 9.44
CA ALA A 35 -23.73 4.25 8.23
C ALA A 35 -22.25 4.04 7.89
N PRO A 36 -21.84 2.80 7.57
CA PRO A 36 -20.49 2.56 7.11
C PRO A 36 -20.26 3.36 5.83
N VAL A 37 -19.33 4.33 5.90
CA VAL A 37 -18.91 5.09 4.73
C VAL A 37 -18.49 4.08 3.67
N SER A 38 -19.12 4.15 2.50
CA SER A 38 -18.73 3.38 1.32
C SER A 38 -17.29 3.73 0.99
N GLN A 39 -16.33 2.98 1.52
CA GLN A 39 -14.94 3.07 1.12
C GLN A 39 -14.93 2.70 -0.37
N GLY A 40 -14.58 3.65 -1.22
CA GLY A 40 -14.53 3.46 -2.68
C GLY A 40 -13.54 2.36 -3.08
N GLU A 41 -13.15 2.29 -4.34
CA GLU A 41 -12.15 1.29 -4.74
C GLU A 41 -10.81 1.50 -4.01
N PRO A 42 -10.13 0.43 -3.57
CA PRO A 42 -8.84 0.56 -2.90
C PRO A 42 -7.82 1.23 -3.82
N ILE A 43 -7.08 2.20 -3.29
CA ILE A 43 -6.00 2.84 -4.05
C ILE A 43 -4.80 1.90 -4.23
N LEU A 44 -4.56 1.00 -3.26
CA LEU A 44 -3.51 -0.01 -3.33
C LEU A 44 -4.06 -1.35 -2.85
N GLN A 45 -3.89 -2.39 -3.67
CA GLN A 45 -4.25 -3.76 -3.34
C GLN A 45 -3.02 -4.64 -3.41
N VAL A 46 -2.76 -5.40 -2.35
CA VAL A 46 -1.65 -6.36 -2.28
C VAL A 46 -2.23 -7.75 -2.13
N ARG A 47 -1.82 -8.68 -2.98
CA ARG A 47 -2.34 -10.05 -3.02
C ARG A 47 -1.21 -11.06 -2.98
N ASN A 48 -1.16 -11.83 -1.89
CA ASN A 48 -0.22 -12.93 -1.67
C ASN A 48 1.24 -12.55 -1.98
N LEU A 49 1.66 -11.35 -1.57
CA LEU A 49 2.97 -10.82 -1.91
C LEU A 49 4.07 -11.59 -1.19
N VAL A 50 5.03 -12.10 -1.94
CA VAL A 50 6.14 -12.91 -1.46
C VAL A 50 7.46 -12.31 -1.93
N LYS A 51 8.44 -12.24 -1.04
CA LYS A 51 9.83 -11.95 -1.36
C LYS A 51 10.76 -12.84 -0.57
N HIS A 52 11.38 -13.77 -1.28
CA HIS A 52 12.42 -14.65 -0.75
C HIS A 52 13.76 -14.30 -1.40
N PHE A 53 14.76 -14.00 -0.58
CA PHE A 53 16.12 -13.73 -1.04
C PHE A 53 16.95 -15.02 -1.02
N PRO A 54 17.51 -15.48 -2.16
CA PRO A 54 18.27 -16.72 -2.19
C PRO A 54 19.57 -16.60 -1.39
N LEU A 55 19.87 -17.62 -0.60
CA LEU A 55 21.17 -17.79 0.07
C LEU A 55 22.02 -18.71 -0.81
N THR A 56 23.16 -18.19 -1.28
CA THR A 56 24.08 -18.94 -2.14
C THR A 56 25.43 -19.17 -1.47
N GLN A 57 26.00 -20.37 -1.64
CA GLN A 57 27.32 -20.74 -1.15
C GLN A 57 28.23 -21.17 -2.30
N GLY A 58 29.53 -20.88 -2.20
CA GLY A 58 30.56 -21.21 -3.20
C GLY A 58 30.99 -20.01 -4.03
N ILE A 59 32.31 -19.90 -4.26
CA ILE A 59 32.93 -18.76 -4.97
C ILE A 59 32.93 -18.99 -6.48
N LEU A 60 33.24 -20.21 -6.92
CA LEU A 60 33.32 -20.58 -8.34
C LEU A 60 32.01 -21.16 -8.88
N PHE A 61 31.26 -21.89 -8.04
CA PHE A 61 29.93 -22.42 -8.35
C PHE A 61 28.96 -21.99 -7.25
N LYS A 62 28.05 -21.06 -7.55
CA LYS A 62 27.03 -20.59 -6.61
C LYS A 62 25.92 -21.64 -6.51
N LYS A 63 25.93 -22.45 -5.46
CA LYS A 63 24.84 -23.36 -5.13
C LYS A 63 23.86 -22.67 -4.19
N GLN A 64 22.56 -22.70 -4.51
CA GLN A 64 21.54 -22.23 -3.57
C GLN A 64 21.42 -23.23 -2.41
N VAL A 65 21.62 -22.72 -1.19
CA VAL A 65 21.59 -23.51 0.05
C VAL A 65 20.39 -23.17 0.92
N GLY A 66 19.63 -22.13 0.56
CA GLY A 66 18.40 -21.75 1.25
C GLY A 66 17.83 -20.44 0.70
N ALA A 67 16.90 -19.85 1.44
CA ALA A 67 16.39 -18.51 1.18
C ALA A 67 15.94 -17.82 2.47
N VAL A 68 16.15 -16.50 2.55
CA VAL A 68 15.56 -15.66 3.60
C VAL A 68 14.18 -15.23 3.15
N LYS A 69 13.15 -15.63 3.89
CA LYS A 69 11.76 -15.23 3.67
C LYS A 69 11.52 -13.83 4.25
N ALA A 70 11.84 -12.79 3.49
CA ALA A 70 11.66 -11.42 3.94
C ALA A 70 10.20 -10.96 3.93
N VAL A 71 9.39 -11.50 3.01
CA VAL A 71 7.93 -11.34 2.98
C VAL A 71 7.35 -12.69 2.54
N ASP A 72 6.35 -13.22 3.25
CA ASP A 72 5.80 -14.56 3.02
C ASP A 72 4.28 -14.55 2.95
N GLY A 73 3.72 -14.04 1.84
CA GLY A 73 2.31 -14.18 1.51
C GLY A 73 1.40 -13.15 2.18
N ILE A 74 1.80 -11.88 2.20
CA ILE A 74 0.97 -10.81 2.78
C ILE A 74 -0.11 -10.35 1.79
N SER A 75 -1.30 -10.05 2.30
CA SER A 75 -2.41 -9.47 1.53
C SER A 75 -3.09 -8.39 2.35
N PHE A 76 -3.32 -7.23 1.74
CA PHE A 76 -4.05 -6.12 2.36
C PHE A 76 -4.56 -5.16 1.29
N ASP A 77 -5.53 -4.34 1.68
CA ASP A 77 -6.04 -3.22 0.91
C ASP A 77 -5.75 -1.91 1.64
N LEU A 78 -5.53 -0.85 0.87
CA LEU A 78 -5.42 0.51 1.36
C LEU A 78 -6.38 1.37 0.55
N TYR A 79 -7.26 2.08 1.23
CA TYR A 79 -8.24 2.96 0.62
C TYR A 79 -7.74 4.41 0.57
N ALA A 80 -8.39 5.23 -0.27
CA ALA A 80 -8.07 6.65 -0.33
C ALA A 80 -8.30 7.32 1.04
N GLY A 81 -7.33 8.12 1.48
CA GLY A 81 -7.37 8.81 2.78
C GLY A 81 -6.92 7.96 3.98
N GLU A 82 -6.66 6.67 3.80
CA GLU A 82 -6.13 5.83 4.87
C GLU A 82 -4.61 5.96 5.03
N THR A 83 -4.14 5.80 6.25
CA THR A 83 -2.71 5.73 6.58
C THR A 83 -2.37 4.33 7.09
N LEU A 84 -1.56 3.59 6.34
CA LEU A 84 -1.06 2.28 6.76
C LEU A 84 0.30 2.40 7.46
N GLY A 85 0.34 2.01 8.73
CA GLY A 85 1.58 1.85 9.49
C GLY A 85 2.11 0.42 9.44
N ILE A 86 3.35 0.22 8.98
CA ILE A 86 4.04 -1.07 9.04
C ILE A 86 5.04 -1.06 10.20
N VAL A 87 4.79 -1.86 11.24
CA VAL A 87 5.60 -1.91 12.47
C VAL A 87 6.14 -3.31 12.74
N GLY A 88 7.19 -3.38 13.56
CA GLY A 88 7.83 -4.65 13.95
C GLY A 88 9.33 -4.52 14.20
N GLU A 89 9.94 -5.59 14.71
CA GLU A 89 11.35 -5.66 15.08
C GLU A 89 12.32 -5.46 13.90
N SER A 90 13.60 -5.18 14.19
CA SER A 90 14.62 -5.12 13.15
C SER A 90 14.68 -6.45 12.39
N GLY A 91 14.71 -6.40 11.06
CA GLY A 91 14.78 -7.60 10.21
C GLY A 91 13.45 -8.28 9.86
N CYS A 92 12.30 -7.84 10.39
CA CYS A 92 11.00 -8.48 10.08
C CYS A 92 10.44 -8.21 8.67
N GLY A 93 11.17 -7.49 7.81
CA GLY A 93 10.77 -7.29 6.41
C GLY A 93 10.06 -5.98 6.06
N LYS A 94 9.86 -5.05 7.01
CA LYS A 94 9.17 -3.75 6.77
C LYS A 94 9.71 -2.97 5.57
N SER A 95 11.03 -2.74 5.55
CA SER A 95 11.70 -2.03 4.45
C SER A 95 11.66 -2.82 3.14
N THR A 96 11.56 -4.16 3.21
CA THR A 96 11.36 -5.01 2.03
C THR A 96 9.98 -4.78 1.45
N VAL A 97 8.92 -4.78 2.28
CA VAL A 97 7.55 -4.47 1.84
C VAL A 97 7.51 -3.10 1.19
N ALA A 98 8.05 -2.06 1.84
CA ALA A 98 8.07 -0.70 1.27
C ALA A 98 8.74 -0.66 -0.11
N LYS A 99 9.89 -1.33 -0.28
CA LYS A 99 10.58 -1.42 -1.59
C LYS A 99 9.77 -2.16 -2.65
N LEU A 100 9.04 -3.21 -2.28
CA LEU A 100 8.16 -3.94 -3.20
C LEU A 100 7.00 -3.06 -3.68
N LEU A 101 6.35 -2.32 -2.76
CA LEU A 101 5.25 -1.41 -3.11
C LEU A 101 5.70 -0.27 -4.02
N MET A 102 6.93 0.22 -3.83
CA MET A 102 7.54 1.24 -4.68
C MET A 102 8.16 0.68 -5.97
N THR A 103 8.02 -0.62 -6.24
CA THR A 103 8.65 -1.31 -7.38
C THR A 103 10.18 -1.14 -7.46
N LEU A 104 10.82 -0.89 -6.32
CA LEU A 104 12.28 -0.82 -6.19
C LEU A 104 12.92 -2.22 -6.05
N GLU A 105 12.09 -3.23 -5.78
CA GLU A 105 12.49 -4.62 -5.68
C GLU A 105 11.43 -5.49 -6.37
N ARG A 106 11.85 -6.60 -6.98
CA ARG A 106 10.92 -7.51 -7.65
C ARG A 106 10.38 -8.53 -6.66
N ALA A 107 9.05 -8.68 -6.62
CA ALA A 107 8.42 -9.77 -5.89
C ALA A 107 8.88 -11.14 -6.42
N THR A 108 9.01 -12.11 -5.52
CA THR A 108 9.19 -13.52 -5.90
C THR A 108 7.88 -14.10 -6.42
N ALA A 109 6.75 -13.72 -5.80
CA ALA A 109 5.39 -14.07 -6.23
C ALA A 109 4.39 -13.06 -5.66
N GLY A 110 3.14 -13.16 -6.11
CA GLY A 110 2.05 -12.25 -5.73
C GLY A 110 1.93 -11.04 -6.64
N GLU A 111 0.96 -10.18 -6.32
CA GLU A 111 0.54 -9.07 -7.16
C GLU A 111 0.32 -7.80 -6.32
N VAL A 112 0.62 -6.65 -6.90
CA VAL A 112 0.37 -5.32 -6.35
C VAL A 112 -0.38 -4.52 -7.41
N PHE A 113 -1.56 -4.02 -7.05
CA PHE A 113 -2.36 -3.14 -7.89
C PHE A 113 -2.39 -1.74 -7.30
N TYR A 114 -2.15 -0.72 -8.12
CA TYR A 114 -2.32 0.68 -7.77
C TYR A 114 -3.40 1.29 -8.66
N LYS A 115 -4.47 1.81 -8.06
CA LYS A 115 -5.64 2.35 -8.77
C LYS A 115 -6.17 1.38 -9.84
N GLY A 116 -6.30 0.11 -9.49
CA GLY A 116 -6.75 -0.95 -10.39
C GLY A 116 -5.73 -1.44 -11.43
N GLN A 117 -4.54 -0.84 -11.53
CA GLN A 117 -3.49 -1.25 -12.45
C GLN A 117 -2.46 -2.14 -11.75
N ASP A 118 -2.19 -3.35 -12.29
CA ASP A 118 -1.09 -4.20 -11.82
C ASP A 118 0.27 -3.51 -12.06
N ILE A 119 0.98 -3.21 -10.98
CA ILE A 119 2.31 -2.57 -11.01
C ILE A 119 3.46 -3.56 -10.83
N THR A 120 3.17 -4.82 -10.51
CA THR A 120 4.16 -5.84 -10.09
C THR A 120 5.24 -6.10 -11.16
N LYS A 121 4.89 -5.88 -12.43
CA LYS A 121 5.76 -6.15 -13.59
C LYS A 121 6.13 -4.89 -14.37
N LEU A 122 5.73 -3.71 -13.90
CA LEU A 122 6.11 -2.46 -14.56
C LEU A 122 7.62 -2.24 -14.42
N SER A 123 8.22 -1.68 -15.46
CA SER A 123 9.65 -1.38 -15.49
C SER A 123 9.92 -0.09 -16.26
N GLY A 124 10.99 0.62 -15.87
CA GLY A 124 11.47 1.80 -16.56
C GLY A 124 10.44 2.93 -16.59
N ARG A 125 10.18 3.46 -17.78
CA ARG A 125 9.36 4.66 -18.04
C ARG A 125 7.84 4.44 -17.92
N ALA A 126 7.42 3.23 -17.55
CA ALA A 126 6.02 2.84 -17.34
C ALA A 126 5.61 2.82 -15.85
N LEU A 127 6.52 3.19 -14.95
CA LEU A 127 6.28 3.46 -13.53
C LEU A 127 5.97 4.94 -13.29
#